data_AF-A0A3D5H6I3-F1
#
_entry.id   AF-A0A3D5H6I3-F1
#
_cell.length_a   1.000
_cell.length_b   1.000
_cell.length_c   1.000
_cell.angle_alpha   90.00
_cell.angle_beta   90.00
_cell.angle_gamma   90.00
#
_symmetry.space_group_name_H-M   'P 1'
#
loop_
_entity.id
_entity.type
_entity.pdbx_description
1 polymer ?
#
loop_
_entity_poly.entity_id
_entity_poly.type
_entity_poly.pdbx_seq_one_letter_code
_entity_poly.pdbx_strand_id
1 'polypeptide(L)' 'MIAARQVWGIIQGHVPRRQWVSSEDIYAIVELHGELDDEDREPRSPGSITPRWKTLVRTVLTNRVKKGRIQSRKRHLQS' A
#
# COMPACT_ATOMS: atom_id res chain seq x y z
N MET A 1 10.96 -5.66 9.15
CA MET A 1 9.68 -5.25 8.56
C MET A 1 9.66 -3.75 8.27
N ILE A 2 9.23 -3.35 7.07
CA ILE A 2 9.11 -1.95 6.66
C ILE A 2 8.13 -1.18 7.55
N ALA A 3 8.50 0.03 7.97
CA ALA A 3 7.63 0.85 8.82
C ALA A 3 6.57 1.61 8.01
N ALA A 4 5.42 1.88 8.63
CA ALA A 4 4.34 2.69 8.03
C ALA A 4 4.80 4.09 7.56
N ARG A 5 5.78 4.69 8.26
CA ARG A 5 6.37 5.98 7.88
C ARG A 5 7.19 5.87 6.59
N GLN A 6 7.96 4.79 6.42
CA GLN A 6 8.76 4.54 5.22
C GLN A 6 7.85 4.28 4.01
N VAL A 7 6.83 3.42 4.18
CA VAL A 7 5.79 3.19 3.15
C VAL A 7 5.18 4.50 2.68
N TRP A 8 4.79 5.37 3.62
CA TRP A 8 4.22 6.67 3.26
C TRP A 8 5.24 7.58 2.56
N GLY A 9 6.50 7.59 2.99
CA GLY A 9 7.57 8.32 2.31
C GLY A 9 7.75 7.89 0.86
N ILE A 10 7.79 6.59 0.61
CA ILE A 10 7.87 6.00 -0.75
C ILE A 10 6.67 6.43 -1.59
N ILE A 11 5.45 6.31 -1.05
CA ILE A 11 4.24 6.74 -1.75
C ILE A 11 4.30 8.23 -2.12
N GLN A 12 4.74 9.09 -1.20
CA GLN A 12 4.84 10.53 -1.47
C GLN A 12 5.93 10.89 -2.49
N GLY A 13 7.01 10.13 -2.55
CA GLY A 13 8.13 10.36 -3.45
C GLY A 13 7.91 9.83 -4.87
N HIS A 14 7.18 8.72 -5.01
CA HIS A 14 7.15 7.95 -6.25
C HIS A 14 5.77 7.84 -6.90
N VAL A 15 4.67 7.99 -6.15
CA VAL A 15 3.32 7.90 -6.73
C VAL A 15 2.97 9.22 -7.44
N PRO A 16 2.55 9.17 -8.72
CA PRO A 16 2.14 10.36 -9.47
C PRO A 16 1.05 11.15 -8.74
N ARG A 17 1.26 12.46 -8.62
CA ARG A 17 0.29 13.36 -7.98
C ARG A 17 -0.79 13.76 -8.99
N ARG A 18 -2.00 14.03 -8.48
CA ARG A 18 -3.16 14.50 -9.27
C ARG A 18 -3.63 13.50 -10.33
N GLN A 19 -3.30 12.23 -10.16
CA GLN A 19 -3.73 11.14 -11.03
C GLN A 19 -4.36 10.03 -10.18
N TRP A 20 -5.29 9.29 -10.80
CA TRP A 20 -5.79 8.06 -10.20
C TRP A 20 -4.77 6.95 -10.47
N VAL A 21 -4.36 6.27 -9.40
CA VAL A 21 -3.38 5.19 -9.45
C VAL A 21 -4.03 3.95 -8.82
N SER A 22 -3.83 2.78 -9.42
CA SER A 22 -4.40 1.54 -8.89
C SER A 22 -3.68 1.12 -7.61
N SER A 23 -4.32 0.29 -6.79
CA SER A 23 -3.62 -0.27 -5.63
C SER A 23 -2.46 -1.18 -6.04
N GLU A 24 -2.55 -1.83 -7.20
CA GLU A 24 -1.49 -2.70 -7.72
C GLU A 24 -0.25 -1.90 -8.12
N ASP A 25 -0.42 -0.76 -8.78
CA ASP A 25 0.70 0.14 -9.11
C ASP A 25 1.36 0.69 -7.84
N ILE A 26 0.55 1.03 -6.82
CA ILE A 26 1.10 1.46 -5.53
C ILE A 26 1.88 0.32 -4.87
N TYR A 27 1.41 -0.93 -4.97
CA TYR A 27 2.17 -2.06 -4.47
C TYR A 27 3.48 -2.24 -5.22
N ALA A 28 3.47 -2.19 -6.55
CA ALA A 28 4.68 -2.30 -7.37
C ALA A 28 5.70 -1.20 -7.04
N ILE A 29 5.24 0.03 -6.81
CA ILE A 29 6.10 1.15 -6.40
C ILE A 29 6.74 0.88 -5.01
N VAL A 30 5.95 0.39 -4.05
CA VAL A 30 6.48 0.09 -2.71
C VAL A 30 7.41 -1.13 -2.73
N GLU A 31 7.15 -2.11 -3.58
CA GLU A 31 8.03 -3.27 -3.76
C GLU A 31 9.36 -2.90 -4.43
N LEU A 32 9.32 -1.98 -5.40
CA LEU A 32 10.51 -1.50 -6.12
C LEU A 32 11.41 -0.61 -5.26
N HIS A 33 10.82 0.25 -4.42
CA HIS A 33 11.56 1.26 -3.65
C HIS A 33 11.65 0.97 -2.16
N GLY A 34 10.94 -0.04 -1.67
CA GLY A 34 10.97 -0.46 -0.27
C GLY A 34 12.08 -1.45 -0.01
N GLU A 35 12.86 -1.20 1.03
CA GLU A 35 13.75 -2.19 1.62
C GLU A 35 12.91 -3.21 2.39
N LEU A 36 12.31 -4.16 1.65
CA LEU A 36 11.52 -5.25 2.21
C LEU A 36 12.44 -6.39 2.65
N ASP A 37 12.29 -6.85 3.88
CA ASP A 37 12.98 -8.03 4.39
C ASP A 37 12.12 -9.30 4.24
N ASP A 38 12.62 -10.43 4.74
CA ASP A 38 11.93 -11.71 4.62
C ASP A 38 10.60 -11.71 5.39
N GLU A 39 10.57 -11.08 6.57
CA GLU A 39 9.34 -10.95 7.37
C GLU A 39 8.26 -10.17 6.62
N ASP A 40 8.62 -9.10 5.91
CA ASP A 40 7.69 -8.33 5.09
C ASP A 40 6.98 -9.19 4.03
N ARG A 41 7.72 -10.14 3.44
CA ARG A 41 7.26 -11.03 2.38
C ARG A 41 6.42 -12.20 2.89
N GLU A 42 6.54 -12.53 4.17
CA GLU A 42 5.71 -13.57 4.77
C GLU A 42 4.23 -13.18 4.82
N PRO A 43 3.32 -14.16 4.78
CA PRO A 43 1.93 -13.94 5.10
C PRO A 43 1.72 -13.38 6.51
N ARG A 44 0.69 -12.54 6.66
CA ARG A 44 0.32 -12.00 7.98
C ARG A 44 -0.22 -13.05 8.96
N SER A 45 -0.79 -14.15 8.44
CA SER A 45 -1.43 -15.19 9.26
C SER A 45 -1.41 -16.52 8.51
N PRO A 46 -1.43 -17.67 9.22
CA PRO A 46 -1.58 -18.97 8.58
C PRO A 46 -2.81 -18.99 7.67
N GLY A 47 -2.66 -19.44 6.42
CA GLY A 47 -3.72 -19.46 5.42
C GLY A 47 -3.96 -18.15 4.65
N SER A 48 -3.32 -17.05 5.02
CA SER A 48 -3.28 -15.85 4.18
C SER A 48 -2.24 -16.04 3.07
N ILE A 49 -2.57 -15.61 1.86
CA ILE A 49 -1.60 -15.48 0.75
C ILE A 49 -1.06 -14.06 0.61
N THR A 50 -1.60 -13.10 1.38
CA THR A 50 -1.21 -11.69 1.26
C THR A 50 0.00 -11.41 2.16
N PRO A 51 1.12 -10.92 1.59
CA PRO A 51 2.30 -10.49 2.36
C PRO A 51 1.96 -9.39 3.37
N ARG A 52 2.71 -9.36 4.47
CA ARG A 52 2.57 -8.35 5.53
C ARG A 52 2.70 -6.94 4.98
N TRP A 53 3.68 -6.69 4.11
CA TRP A 53 3.91 -5.35 3.55
C TRP A 53 2.70 -4.83 2.74
N LYS A 54 2.03 -5.67 1.94
CA LYS A 54 0.82 -5.27 1.19
C LYS A 54 -0.31 -4.89 2.14
N THR A 55 -0.45 -5.61 3.25
CA THR A 55 -1.43 -5.28 4.30
C THR A 55 -1.10 -3.94 4.97
N LEU A 56 0.18 -3.67 5.21
CA LEU A 56 0.64 -2.40 5.76
C LEU A 56 0.35 -1.23 4.80
N VAL A 57 0.63 -1.39 3.50
CA VAL A 57 0.30 -0.39 2.47
C VAL A 57 -1.19 -0.06 2.49
N ARG A 58 -2.06 -1.08 2.49
CA ARG A 58 -3.52 -0.88 2.58
C ARG A 58 -3.93 -0.11 3.83
N THR A 59 -3.33 -0.44 4.98
CA THR A 59 -3.57 0.24 6.26
C THR A 59 -3.15 1.70 6.20
N VAL A 60 -1.96 1.99 5.66
CA VAL A 60 -1.45 3.36 5.45
C VAL A 60 -2.40 4.14 4.56
N LEU A 61 -2.75 3.62 3.38
CA LEU A 61 -3.66 4.29 2.44
C LEU A 61 -5.02 4.58 3.09
N THR A 62 -5.62 3.60 3.76
CA THR A 62 -6.91 3.75 4.45
C THR A 62 -6.84 4.86 5.50
N ASN A 63 -5.78 4.91 6.30
CA ASN A 63 -5.58 5.96 7.31
C ASN A 63 -5.41 7.34 6.66
N ARG A 64 -4.79 7.43 5.49
CA ARG A 64 -4.60 8.71 4.76
C ARG A 64 -5.91 9.18 4.12
N VAL A 65 -6.74 8.27 3.62
CA VAL A 65 -8.10 8.57 3.16
C VAL A 65 -8.93 9.11 4.32
N LYS A 66 -8.95 8.42 5.47
CA LYS A 66 -9.68 8.86 6.68
C LYS A 66 -9.27 10.25 7.16
N LYS A 67 -8.00 10.62 6.98
CA LYS A 67 -7.46 11.94 7.34
C LYS A 67 -7.63 13.00 6.23
N GLY A 68 -8.36 12.70 5.16
CA GLY A 68 -8.56 13.61 4.02
C GLY A 68 -7.29 13.95 3.24
N ARG A 69 -6.21 13.17 3.38
CA ARG A 69 -4.92 13.44 2.72
C ARG A 69 -4.89 12.94 1.29
N ILE A 70 -5.64 11.90 0.99
CA ILE A 70 -5.81 11.31 -0.34
C ILE A 70 -7.28 10.94 -0.54
N GLN A 71 -7.69 10.75 -1.79
CA GLN A 71 -9.01 10.24 -2.14
C GLN A 71 -8.87 8.81 -2.65
N SER A 72 -9.88 7.98 -2.40
CA SER A 72 -9.96 6.63 -2.94
C SER A 72 -11.32 6.42 -3.58
N ARG A 73 -11.36 5.77 -4.75
CA ARG A 73 -12.59 5.27 -5.34
C ARG A 73 -12.67 3.76 -5.11
N LYS A 74 -13.78 3.29 -4.55
CA LYS A 74 -14.10 1.86 -4.60
C LYS A 74 -14.72 1.61 -5.99
N ARG A 75 -14.18 0.66 -6.76
CA ARG A 75 -14.93 0.13 -7.90
C ARG A 75 -16.13 -0.61 -7.32
N HIS A 76 -17.33 -0.04 -7.44
CA HIS A 76 -18.54 -0.83 -7.37
C HIS A 76 -18.56 -1.69 -8.63
N LEU A 77 -18.22 -2.97 -8.50
CA LEU A 77 -18.67 -3.97 -9.45
C LEU A 77 -20.17 -4.13 -9.19
N GLN A 78 -21.00 -3.49 -10.01
CA GLN A 78 -22.35 -3.98 -10.23
C GLN A 78 -22.21 -5.17 -11.17
N SER A 79 -22.55 -6.36 -10.66
CA SER A 79 -22.88 -7.52 -11.46
C SER A 79 -24.32 -7.43 -11.94
#